data_AF-A6KHS9-F1
#
_entry.id   AF-A6KHS9-F1
#
_cell.length_a   1.000
_cell.length_b   1.000
_cell.length_c   1.000
_cell.angle_alpha   90.00
_cell.angle_beta   90.00
_cell.angle_gamma   90.00
#
_symmetry.space_group_name_H-M   'P 1'
#
loop_
_entity.id
_entity.type
_entity.pdbx_description
1 polymer ?
#
loop_
_entity_poly.entity_id
_entity_poly.type
_entity_poly.pdbx_seq_one_letter_code
_entity_poly.pdbx_strand_id
1 'polypeptide(L)'
;MSYIPLRAWLYRDGFARFSNTRFTLNSIDDHYVHLTNVAVQKTSPDYHPKKGCKWTLQRFRQYLASKHGPKAVETLFSDMDNIFIKSLQSVQKVIISDKHCFELYGYDILIDQDLKP
;
A
#
# COMPACT_ATOMS: atom_id res chain seq x y z
N MET A 1 -5.01 1.99 -20.84
CA MET A 1 -4.65 3.23 -20.11
C MET A 1 -4.50 4.32 -21.16
N SER A 2 -4.45 5.60 -20.83
CA SER A 2 -3.97 6.63 -21.78
C SER A 2 -3.10 7.60 -21.02
N TYR A 3 -2.02 8.10 -21.64
CA TYR A 3 -1.22 9.19 -21.08
C TYR A 3 -1.50 10.53 -21.79
N ILE A 4 -2.30 10.50 -22.86
CA ILE A 4 -2.69 11.68 -23.66
C ILE A 4 -4.18 11.57 -24.06
N PRO A 5 -5.13 12.15 -23.31
CA PRO A 5 -4.98 12.67 -21.94
C PRO A 5 -4.75 11.53 -20.93
N LEU A 6 -4.21 11.85 -19.75
CA LEU A 6 -3.99 10.87 -18.67
C LEU A 6 -5.33 10.27 -18.22
N ARG A 7 -5.46 8.95 -18.38
CA ARG A 7 -6.59 8.14 -17.92
C ARG A 7 -6.08 6.87 -17.26
N ALA A 8 -6.24 6.81 -15.95
CA ALA A 8 -5.92 5.67 -15.11
C ALA A 8 -7.18 5.11 -14.46
N TRP A 9 -7.14 3.82 -14.12
CA TRP A 9 -8.19 3.18 -13.34
C TRP A 9 -7.56 2.61 -12.07
N LEU A 10 -8.18 2.94 -10.94
CA LEU A 10 -7.81 2.37 -9.65
C LEU A 10 -8.70 1.15 -9.40
N TYR A 11 -8.07 0.01 -9.10
CA TYR A 11 -8.80 -1.15 -8.65
C TYR A 11 -9.33 -0.89 -7.23
N ARG A 12 -10.61 -1.20 -7.00
CA ARG A 12 -11.30 -0.86 -5.74
C ARG A 12 -10.82 -1.70 -4.56
N ASP A 13 -10.29 -2.88 -4.85
CA ASP A 13 -9.75 -3.77 -3.83
C ASP A 13 -8.22 -3.67 -3.78
N GLY A 14 -7.70 -3.95 -2.59
CA GLY A 14 -6.28 -4.01 -2.32
C GLY A 14 -6.03 -4.83 -1.07
N PHE A 15 -4.80 -4.80 -0.57
CA PHE A 15 -4.48 -5.48 0.67
C PHE A 15 -3.39 -4.78 1.45
N ALA A 16 -3.54 -4.77 2.78
CA ALA A 16 -2.50 -4.35 3.71
C ALA A 16 -1.62 -5.56 4.06
N ARG A 17 -0.29 -5.37 4.02
CA ARG A 17 0.71 -6.36 4.44
C ARG A 17 1.30 -5.93 5.77
N PHE A 18 1.36 -6.87 6.71
CA PHE A 18 1.90 -6.65 8.05
C PHE A 18 3.17 -7.48 8.25
N SER A 19 4.05 -7.03 9.14
CA SER A 19 5.10 -7.91 9.69
C SER A 19 4.47 -8.93 10.64
N ASN A 20 5.07 -10.11 10.74
CA ASN A 20 4.65 -11.14 11.69
C ASN A 20 5.19 -10.87 13.12
N THR A 21 6.18 -9.98 13.24
CA THR A 21 6.84 -9.63 14.49
C THR A 21 6.41 -8.24 14.96
N ARG A 22 6.27 -8.07 16.27
CA ARG A 22 5.93 -6.78 16.89
C ARG A 22 7.04 -5.77 16.60
N PHE A 23 6.65 -4.59 16.10
CA PHE A 23 7.57 -3.52 15.79
C PHE A 23 8.38 -3.08 17.03
N THR A 24 9.70 -2.92 16.87
CA THR A 24 10.61 -2.39 17.88
C THR A 24 11.77 -1.66 17.22
N LEU A 25 12.22 -0.56 17.82
CA LEU A 25 13.41 0.18 17.39
C LEU A 25 14.70 -0.36 18.03
N ASN A 26 14.57 -1.31 18.96
CA ASN A 26 15.72 -1.83 19.71
C ASN A 26 16.64 -2.74 18.87
N SER A 27 16.14 -3.26 17.76
CA SER A 27 16.85 -4.18 16.86
C SER A 27 16.64 -3.76 15.41
N ILE A 28 17.42 -2.80 14.93
CA ILE A 28 17.30 -2.26 13.56
C ILE A 28 17.73 -3.30 12.51
N ASP A 29 18.68 -4.17 12.86
CA ASP A 29 19.20 -5.21 11.96
C ASP A 29 18.22 -6.39 11.77
N ASP A 30 17.14 -6.46 12.56
CA ASP A 30 16.14 -7.51 12.43
C ASP A 30 15.18 -7.21 11.28
N HIS A 31 15.53 -7.70 10.09
CA HIS A 31 14.73 -7.57 8.88
C HIS A 31 13.30 -8.14 9.02
N TYR A 32 13.05 -9.08 9.94
CA TYR A 32 11.70 -9.62 10.16
C TYR A 32 10.76 -8.63 10.85
N VAL A 33 11.30 -7.69 11.63
CA VAL A 33 10.55 -6.63 12.30
C VAL A 33 10.22 -5.50 11.32
N HIS A 34 11.15 -5.18 10.42
CA HIS A 34 11.08 -3.95 9.61
C HIS A 34 10.59 -4.14 8.18
N LEU A 35 10.67 -5.37 7.62
CA LEU A 35 10.25 -5.62 6.24
C LEU A 35 8.92 -6.36 6.18
N THR A 36 7.92 -5.81 5.46
CA THR A 36 6.61 -6.46 5.24
C THR A 36 6.60 -7.38 4.01
N ASN A 37 7.75 -7.54 3.35
CA ASN A 37 7.89 -8.34 2.13
C ASN A 37 7.63 -9.83 2.43
N VAL A 38 6.71 -10.43 1.69
CA VAL A 38 6.34 -11.86 1.87
C VAL A 38 7.55 -12.79 1.70
N ALA A 39 8.47 -12.47 0.78
CA ALA A 39 9.69 -13.25 0.58
C ALA A 39 10.58 -13.30 1.84
N VAL A 40 10.67 -12.20 2.58
CA VAL A 40 11.42 -12.13 3.84
C VAL A 40 10.63 -12.84 4.94
N GLN A 41 9.35 -12.50 5.11
CA GLN A 41 8.49 -13.04 6.17
C GLN A 41 8.34 -14.58 6.13
N LYS A 42 8.38 -15.22 4.95
CA LYS A 42 8.30 -16.68 4.80
C LYS A 42 9.50 -17.44 5.39
N THR A 43 10.64 -16.79 5.52
CA THR A 43 11.86 -17.40 6.10
C THR A 43 11.91 -17.26 7.62
N SER A 44 10.97 -16.52 8.21
CA SER A 44 10.90 -16.35 9.66
C SER A 44 10.57 -17.68 10.34
N PRO A 45 11.28 -18.06 11.41
CA PRO A 45 10.98 -19.28 12.17
C PRO A 45 9.56 -19.27 12.78
N ASP A 46 8.98 -18.08 12.98
CA ASP A 46 7.61 -17.91 13.50
C ASP A 46 6.52 -17.82 12.42
N TYR A 47 6.88 -18.00 11.15
CA TYR A 47 5.95 -17.89 10.02
C TYR A 47 4.83 -18.93 10.13
N HIS A 48 3.61 -18.45 10.34
CA HIS A 48 2.42 -19.28 10.34
C HIS A 48 1.52 -18.89 9.16
N PRO A 49 1.28 -19.81 8.19
CA PRO A 49 0.42 -19.54 7.04
C PRO A 49 -0.99 -19.08 7.43
N LYS A 50 -1.47 -19.50 8.61
CA LYS A 50 -2.79 -19.19 9.17
C LYS A 50 -2.84 -17.86 9.95
N LYS A 51 -1.71 -17.25 10.33
CA LYS A 51 -1.70 -15.98 11.09
C LYS A 51 -2.09 -14.75 10.25
N GLY A 52 -2.13 -14.89 8.92
CA GLY A 52 -2.81 -13.93 8.05
C GLY A 52 -2.28 -12.51 8.15
N CYS A 53 -1.00 -12.30 7.84
CA CYS A 53 -0.37 -10.97 7.74
C CYS A 53 -0.84 -10.16 6.51
N LYS A 54 -2.00 -10.51 5.96
CA LYS A 54 -2.62 -9.88 4.79
C LYS A 54 -4.08 -9.60 5.11
N TRP A 55 -4.45 -8.33 5.19
CA TRP A 55 -5.85 -7.94 5.30
C TRP A 55 -6.35 -7.39 3.98
N THR A 56 -7.62 -7.65 3.65
CA THR A 56 -8.28 -6.94 2.56
C THR A 56 -8.33 -5.45 2.89
N LEU A 57 -8.27 -4.60 1.88
CA LEU A 57 -8.33 -3.15 2.06
C LEU A 57 -9.61 -2.72 2.78
N GLN A 58 -10.74 -3.40 2.51
CA GLN A 58 -12.01 -3.18 3.22
C GLN A 58 -11.88 -3.44 4.73
N ARG A 59 -11.29 -4.59 5.12
CA ARG A 59 -11.08 -4.93 6.53
C ARG A 59 -10.12 -3.93 7.19
N PHE A 60 -9.07 -3.53 6.48
CA PHE A 60 -8.11 -2.54 6.96
C PHE A 60 -8.76 -1.17 7.17
N ARG A 61 -9.59 -0.71 6.22
CA ARG A 61 -10.34 0.54 6.32
C ARG A 61 -11.30 0.54 7.52
N GLN A 62 -12.03 -0.55 7.72
CA GLN A 62 -12.93 -0.71 8.88
C GLN A 62 -12.16 -0.66 10.21
N TYR A 63 -11.01 -1.33 10.29
CA TYR A 63 -10.15 -1.32 11.47
C TYR A 63 -9.61 0.08 11.78
N LEU A 64 -9.13 0.82 10.76
CA LEU A 64 -8.68 2.18 10.97
C LEU A 64 -9.83 3.10 11.39
N ALA A 65 -11.01 2.93 10.80
CA ALA A 65 -12.16 3.78 11.07
C ALA A 65 -12.68 3.59 12.50
N SER A 66 -12.63 2.36 13.03
CA SER A 66 -12.99 2.10 14.42
C SER A 66 -11.97 2.67 15.41
N LYS A 67 -10.68 2.76 15.04
CA LYS A 67 -9.60 3.24 15.90
C LYS A 67 -9.39 4.76 15.87
N HIS A 68 -9.51 5.37 14.70
CA HIS A 68 -9.17 6.78 14.46
C HIS A 68 -10.36 7.64 14.01
N GLY A 69 -11.53 7.04 13.82
CA GLY A 69 -12.73 7.70 13.34
C GLY A 69 -12.82 7.74 11.80
N PRO A 70 -14.04 7.73 11.24
CA PRO A 70 -14.26 7.60 9.79
C PRO A 70 -13.67 8.76 8.98
N LYS A 71 -13.77 10.00 9.48
CA LYS A 71 -13.31 11.21 8.78
C LYS A 71 -11.79 11.23 8.54
N ALA A 72 -11.02 10.80 9.55
CA ALA A 72 -9.56 10.73 9.43
C ALA A 72 -9.15 9.67 8.39
N VAL A 73 -9.85 8.53 8.37
CA VAL A 73 -9.60 7.46 7.39
C VAL A 73 -10.02 7.88 5.99
N GLU A 74 -11.13 8.58 5.81
CA GLU A 74 -11.48 9.15 4.50
C GLU A 74 -10.41 10.10 3.97
N THR A 75 -9.82 10.92 4.85
CA THR A 75 -8.70 11.81 4.50
C THR A 75 -7.48 11.01 4.06
N LEU A 76 -7.05 10.02 4.85
CA LEU A 76 -5.95 9.12 4.52
C LEU A 76 -6.11 8.48 3.12
N PHE A 77 -7.28 7.92 2.82
CA PHE A 77 -7.53 7.29 1.52
C PHE A 77 -7.56 8.31 0.37
N SER A 78 -8.08 9.52 0.61
CA SER A 78 -7.98 10.62 -0.36
C SER A 78 -6.54 11.05 -0.61
N ASP A 79 -5.68 11.02 0.41
CA ASP A 79 -4.26 11.34 0.26
C ASP A 79 -3.51 10.25 -0.51
N MET A 80 -3.86 8.97 -0.31
CA MET A 80 -3.37 7.87 -1.13
C MET A 80 -3.76 8.04 -2.61
N ASP A 81 -5.02 8.41 -2.90
CA ASP A 81 -5.48 8.68 -4.27
C ASP A 81 -4.67 9.83 -4.91
N ASN A 82 -4.37 10.88 -4.13
CA ASN A 82 -3.53 11.99 -4.57
C ASN A 82 -2.10 11.55 -4.89
N ILE A 83 -1.53 10.60 -4.14
CA ILE A 83 -0.20 10.03 -4.44
C ILE A 83 -0.24 9.32 -5.81
N PHE A 84 -1.26 8.51 -6.08
CA PHE A 84 -1.40 7.83 -7.37
C PHE A 84 -1.49 8.81 -8.54
N ILE A 85 -2.32 9.86 -8.40
CA ILE A 85 -2.51 10.88 -9.43
C ILE A 85 -1.20 11.65 -9.68
N LYS A 86 -0.56 12.16 -8.62
CA LYS A 86 0.68 12.95 -8.74
C LYS A 86 1.84 12.14 -9.29
N SER A 87 1.96 10.87 -8.88
CA SER A 87 2.94 9.92 -9.41
C SER A 87 2.79 9.80 -10.93
N LEU A 88 1.59 9.46 -11.41
CA LEU A 88 1.32 9.30 -12.85
C LEU A 88 1.50 10.60 -13.64
N GLN A 89 1.07 11.74 -13.08
CA GLN A 89 1.24 13.05 -13.70
C GLN A 89 2.71 13.42 -13.88
N SER A 90 3.57 13.09 -12.91
CA SER A 90 5.00 13.42 -12.95
C SER A 90 5.73 12.77 -14.13
N VAL A 91 5.27 11.59 -14.56
CA VAL A 91 5.87 10.79 -15.64
C VAL A 91 5.08 10.86 -16.95
N GLN A 92 3.93 11.55 -16.97
CA GLN A 92 3.02 11.58 -18.11
C GLN A 92 3.69 12.02 -19.43
N LYS A 93 4.67 12.94 -19.37
CA LYS A 93 5.39 13.44 -20.55
C LYS A 93 6.49 12.50 -21.05
N VAL A 94 6.92 11.55 -20.22
CA VAL A 94 8.05 10.66 -20.50
C VAL A 94 7.56 9.27 -20.93
N ILE A 95 6.42 8.83 -20.40
CA ILE A 95 5.86 7.52 -20.74
C ILE A 95 5.34 7.52 -22.18
N ILE A 96 5.76 6.49 -22.93
CA ILE A 96 5.32 6.25 -24.29
C ILE A 96 3.85 5.81 -24.27
N SER A 97 2.99 6.57 -24.93
CA SER A 97 1.55 6.30 -24.98
C SER A 97 1.18 5.55 -26.27
N ASP A 98 1.34 4.23 -26.30
CA ASP A 98 0.78 3.38 -27.37
C ASP A 98 -0.65 2.96 -27.04
N LYS A 99 -1.59 3.16 -27.96
CA LYS A 99 -3.01 2.82 -27.82
C LYS A 99 -3.28 1.31 -27.70
N HIS A 100 -2.33 0.47 -28.10
CA HIS A 100 -2.43 -0.99 -28.01
C HIS A 100 -1.79 -1.55 -26.74
N CYS A 101 -1.17 -0.69 -25.92
CA CYS A 101 -0.54 -1.07 -24.67
C CYS A 101 -1.35 -0.60 -23.47
N PHE A 102 -1.30 -1.39 -22.39
CA PHE A 102 -1.70 -0.94 -21.08
C PHE A 102 -0.66 -1.41 -20.07
N GLU A 103 -0.49 -0.64 -19.02
CA GLU A 103 0.40 -0.98 -17.92
C GLU A 103 -0.42 -1.18 -16.65
N LEU A 104 0.03 -2.12 -15.82
CA LEU A 104 -0.54 -2.40 -14.51
C LEU A 104 0.52 -2.05 -13.48
N TYR A 105 0.20 -1.11 -12.60
CA TYR A 105 1.09 -0.70 -11.52
C TYR A 105 0.60 -1.23 -10.18
N GLY A 106 1.54 -1.72 -9.36
CA GLY A 106 1.32 -1.98 -7.95
C GLY A 106 1.92 -0.82 -7.14
N TYR A 107 1.08 -0.11 -6.39
CA TYR A 107 1.53 0.93 -5.48
C TYR A 107 1.69 0.35 -4.08
N ASP A 108 2.88 0.51 -3.52
CA ASP A 108 3.18 0.17 -2.13
C ASP A 108 3.26 1.47 -1.32
N ILE A 109 2.29 1.64 -0.42
CA ILE A 109 2.15 2.83 0.43
C ILE A 109 2.40 2.43 1.88
N LEU A 110 3.20 3.24 2.59
CA LEU A 110 3.44 3.10 4.03
C LEU A 110 2.69 4.19 4.75
N ILE A 111 1.98 3.84 5.81
CA ILE A 111 1.20 4.78 6.61
C ILE A 111 1.93 4.97 7.94
N ASP A 112 2.21 6.20 8.30
CA ASP A 112 2.85 6.53 9.58
C ASP A 112 1.85 6.60 10.76
N GLN A 113 2.36 6.92 11.94
CA GLN A 113 1.57 7.02 13.17
C GLN A 113 0.53 8.16 13.15
N ASP A 114 0.71 9.16 12.30
CA ASP A 114 -0.14 10.34 12.16
C ASP A 114 -1.16 10.18 11.01
N LEU A 115 -1.29 8.96 10.48
CA LEU A 115 -2.14 8.61 9.33
C LEU A 115 -1.75 9.34 8.05
N LYS A 116 -0.45 9.63 7.87
CA LYS A 116 0.07 10.14 6.62
C LYS A 116 0.54 8.98 5.73
N PRO A 117 0.03 8.87 4.49
CA PRO A 117 0.49 7.89 3.50
C PRO A 117 1.75 8.34 2.75
#